data_AF-A0A355BDZ7-F1
#
_entry.id   AF-A0A355BDZ7-F1
#
_cell.length_a   1.000
_cell.length_b   1.000
_cell.length_c   1.000
_cell.angle_alpha   90.00
_cell.angle_beta   90.00
_cell.angle_gamma   90.00
#
_symmetry.space_group_name_H-M   'P 1'
#
loop_
_entity.id
_entity.type
_entity.pdbx_description
1 polymer ?
#
loop_
_entity_poly.entity_id
_entity_poly.type
_entity_poly.pdbx_seq_one_letter_code
_entity_poly.pdbx_strand_id
1 'polypeptide(L)'
;MELNKFSKSITQDPTQPASQAMLYGIGLDETQLSQPFIGIASMGYDGNTCNMHLNHLASLIKSEINQSDMVGLIFNTIGISDGITNGTDGMRYSLVSREIIADSIESVVDGHYYDAVIAIPGCDKNMPGSIIAMGRLNRPSIMVYGGTIAPGKYQGKDLNIVSAFEALGEKIAGTISEEDFKGIIKNSCPGAGACGGMYTANTMAIAIEALGMSLPYSSSNP
;
A
#
# COMPACT_ATOMS: atom_id res chain seq x y z
N MET A 1 -13.82 -25.88 -10.63
CA MET A 1 -12.43 -25.37 -10.66
C MET A 1 -11.99 -25.32 -9.20
N GLU A 2 -10.85 -25.90 -8.86
CA GLU A 2 -10.31 -25.84 -7.49
C GLU A 2 -9.71 -24.45 -7.26
N LEU A 3 -10.16 -23.75 -6.21
CA LEU A 3 -9.78 -22.35 -5.95
C LEU A 3 -8.56 -22.24 -5.02
N ASN A 4 -8.34 -23.23 -4.15
CA ASN A 4 -7.31 -23.25 -3.13
C ASN A 4 -6.04 -24.01 -3.57
N LYS A 5 -5.57 -23.71 -4.79
CA LYS A 5 -4.49 -24.45 -5.49
C LYS A 5 -3.21 -24.59 -4.67
N PHE A 6 -2.87 -23.59 -3.86
CA PHE A 6 -1.64 -23.53 -3.06
C PHE A 6 -1.93 -23.87 -1.60
N SER A 7 -2.93 -23.24 -0.98
CA SER A 7 -3.17 -23.35 0.46
C SER A 7 -3.55 -24.76 0.90
N LYS A 8 -4.18 -25.56 0.02
CA LYS A 8 -4.46 -26.99 0.28
C LYS A 8 -3.24 -27.79 0.70
N SER A 9 -2.03 -27.37 0.27
CA SER A 9 -0.77 -28.02 0.65
C SER A 9 -0.54 -27.97 2.16
N ILE A 10 -1.05 -26.94 2.85
CA ILE A 10 -0.90 -26.77 4.29
C ILE A 10 -2.21 -26.99 5.06
N THR A 11 -3.36 -26.99 4.39
CA THR A 11 -4.67 -27.17 5.03
C THR A 11 -5.26 -28.57 4.89
N GLN A 12 -4.90 -29.33 3.84
CA GLN A 12 -5.50 -30.63 3.53
C GLN A 12 -4.50 -31.79 3.49
N ASP A 13 -3.19 -31.51 3.42
CA ASP A 13 -2.16 -32.55 3.49
C ASP A 13 -2.06 -33.11 4.93
N PRO A 14 -2.36 -34.41 5.15
CA PRO A 14 -2.30 -35.01 6.49
C PRO A 14 -0.87 -35.07 7.06
N THR A 15 0.16 -34.86 6.23
CA THR A 15 1.56 -34.76 6.68
C THR A 15 1.91 -33.36 7.21
N GLN A 16 0.98 -32.41 7.18
CA GLN A 16 1.14 -31.03 7.67
C GLN A 16 0.31 -30.72 8.94
N PRO A 17 0.33 -31.55 10.00
CA PRO A 17 -0.51 -31.33 11.18
C PRO A 17 -0.12 -30.06 11.97
N ALA A 18 1.16 -29.67 11.94
CA ALA A 18 1.62 -28.45 12.61
C ALA A 18 1.07 -27.18 11.94
N SER A 19 1.02 -27.16 10.60
CA SER A 19 0.44 -26.06 9.83
C SER A 19 -1.05 -25.91 10.15
N GLN A 20 -1.80 -27.02 10.12
CA GLN A 20 -3.22 -27.03 10.48
C GLN A 20 -3.45 -26.56 11.92
N ALA A 21 -2.63 -27.02 12.88
CA ALA A 21 -2.73 -26.57 14.28
C ALA A 21 -2.53 -25.06 14.44
N MET A 22 -1.56 -24.47 13.74
CA MET A 22 -1.33 -23.02 13.72
C MET A 22 -2.52 -22.28 13.09
N LEU A 23 -3.13 -22.84 12.04
CA LEU A 23 -4.28 -22.24 11.37
C LEU A 23 -5.56 -22.28 12.24
N TYR A 24 -5.77 -23.37 12.99
CA TYR A 24 -6.78 -23.38 14.06
C TYR A 24 -6.46 -22.36 15.15
N GLY A 25 -5.18 -22.20 15.51
CA GLY A 25 -4.72 -21.25 16.52
C GLY A 25 -5.00 -19.77 16.17
N ILE A 26 -5.00 -19.40 14.88
CA ILE A 26 -5.41 -18.06 14.43
C ILE A 26 -6.94 -17.92 14.29
N GLY A 27 -7.70 -18.96 14.60
CA GLY A 27 -9.16 -18.96 14.67
C GLY A 27 -9.90 -19.46 13.42
N LEU A 28 -9.22 -20.15 12.50
CA LEU A 28 -9.91 -20.78 11.36
C LEU A 28 -10.59 -22.08 11.77
N ASP A 29 -11.74 -22.39 11.16
CA ASP A 29 -12.42 -23.67 11.30
C ASP A 29 -12.20 -24.61 10.10
N GLU A 30 -12.70 -25.85 10.19
CA GLU A 30 -12.58 -26.85 9.11
C GLU A 30 -13.15 -26.36 7.77
N THR A 31 -14.22 -25.57 7.79
CA THR A 31 -14.83 -25.04 6.57
C THR A 31 -13.88 -24.04 5.93
N GLN A 32 -13.33 -23.12 6.71
CA GLN A 32 -12.38 -22.11 6.25
C GLN A 32 -11.06 -22.70 5.78
N LEU A 33 -10.58 -23.80 6.37
CA LEU A 33 -9.40 -24.52 5.88
C LEU A 33 -9.58 -25.09 4.46
N SER A 34 -10.81 -25.30 4.02
CA SER A 34 -11.12 -25.74 2.66
C SER A 34 -11.26 -24.60 1.63
N GLN A 35 -11.33 -23.36 2.10
CA GLN A 35 -11.47 -22.15 1.28
C GLN A 35 -10.11 -21.63 0.79
N PRO A 36 -10.05 -20.85 -0.32
CA PRO A 36 -8.81 -20.23 -0.75
C PRO A 36 -8.38 -19.12 0.20
N PHE A 37 -7.07 -19.02 0.42
CA PHE A 37 -6.46 -18.02 1.29
C PHE A 37 -6.03 -16.81 0.46
N ILE A 38 -6.49 -15.62 0.84
CA ILE A 38 -6.20 -14.36 0.17
C ILE A 38 -5.28 -13.53 1.06
N GLY A 39 -4.03 -13.36 0.63
CA GLY A 39 -3.09 -12.48 1.31
C GLY A 39 -3.44 -11.02 1.04
N ILE A 40 -3.58 -10.21 2.10
CA ILE A 40 -3.88 -8.78 2.00
C ILE A 40 -2.64 -8.01 2.45
N ALA A 41 -1.82 -7.56 1.51
CA ALA A 41 -0.54 -6.90 1.73
C ALA A 41 -0.75 -5.39 1.92
N SER A 42 -0.77 -4.92 3.16
CA SER A 42 -0.85 -3.49 3.49
C SER A 42 0.53 -2.86 3.62
N MET A 43 0.72 -1.67 3.04
CA MET A 43 1.90 -0.83 3.30
C MET A 43 1.59 0.27 4.32
N GLY A 44 0.64 0.04 5.23
CA GLY A 44 0.17 1.03 6.20
C GLY A 44 1.10 1.22 7.40
N TYR A 45 1.47 2.47 7.67
CA TYR A 45 2.23 2.89 8.85
C TYR A 45 1.95 4.37 9.18
N ASP A 46 2.05 4.73 10.46
CA ASP A 46 1.57 6.03 10.98
C ASP A 46 2.43 7.23 10.51
N GLY A 47 3.71 6.99 10.24
CA GLY A 47 4.70 8.05 9.98
C GLY A 47 4.64 8.71 8.61
N ASN A 48 3.60 8.48 7.81
CA ASN A 48 3.45 9.09 6.48
C ASN A 48 1.98 9.26 6.10
N THR A 49 1.62 10.42 5.56
CA THR A 49 0.25 10.71 5.09
C THR A 49 -0.20 9.75 4.00
N CYS A 50 0.72 9.29 3.15
CA CYS A 50 0.42 8.36 2.06
C CYS A 50 -0.01 6.97 2.56
N ASN A 51 0.33 6.62 3.80
CA ASN A 51 0.25 5.24 4.30
C ASN A 51 -0.61 5.07 5.57
N MET A 52 -0.85 6.13 6.34
CA MET A 52 -1.46 6.02 7.66
C MET A 52 -2.88 5.44 7.68
N HIS A 53 -3.61 5.46 6.55
CA HIS A 53 -4.97 4.93 6.42
C HIS A 53 -5.05 3.52 5.82
N LEU A 54 -3.96 2.97 5.29
CA LEU A 54 -4.01 1.74 4.49
C LEU A 54 -4.39 0.49 5.30
N ASN A 55 -4.08 0.47 6.60
CA ASN A 55 -4.48 -0.63 7.50
C ASN A 55 -6.00 -0.65 7.74
N HIS A 56 -6.65 0.52 7.70
CA HIS A 56 -8.10 0.61 7.74
C HIS A 56 -8.71 0.03 6.45
N LEU A 57 -8.17 0.41 5.28
CA LEU A 57 -8.59 -0.16 3.99
C LEU A 57 -8.40 -1.70 3.95
N ALA A 58 -7.28 -2.20 4.48
CA ALA A 58 -7.03 -3.64 4.58
C ALA A 58 -8.09 -4.37 5.41
N SER A 59 -8.54 -3.74 6.50
CA SER A 59 -9.58 -4.29 7.37
C SER A 59 -10.94 -4.34 6.67
N LEU A 60 -11.29 -3.31 5.88
CA LEU A 60 -12.50 -3.30 5.06
C LEU A 60 -12.47 -4.42 4.00
N ILE A 61 -11.35 -4.54 3.27
CA ILE A 61 -11.16 -5.59 2.26
C ILE A 61 -11.25 -6.99 2.87
N LYS A 62 -10.64 -7.21 4.05
CA LYS A 62 -10.75 -8.48 4.77
C LYS A 62 -12.20 -8.83 5.11
N SER A 63 -12.97 -7.86 5.56
CA SER A 63 -14.39 -8.05 5.89
C SER A 63 -15.19 -8.55 4.68
N GLU A 64 -14.95 -7.98 3.50
CA GLU A 64 -15.65 -8.38 2.27
C GLU A 64 -15.19 -9.74 1.73
N ILE A 65 -13.89 -10.04 1.80
CA ILE A 65 -13.35 -11.36 1.43
C ILE A 65 -13.98 -12.47 2.28
N ASN A 66 -14.05 -12.27 3.60
CA ASN A 66 -14.58 -13.27 4.52
C ASN A 66 -16.09 -13.51 4.35
N GLN A 67 -16.81 -12.59 3.69
CA GLN A 67 -18.22 -12.78 3.31
C GLN A 67 -18.39 -13.57 2.00
N SER A 68 -17.30 -13.84 1.27
CA SER A 68 -17.32 -14.39 -0.09
C SER A 68 -16.75 -15.83 -0.18
N ASP A 69 -16.90 -16.63 0.88
CA ASP A 69 -16.35 -18.00 0.98
C ASP A 69 -14.83 -18.11 0.74
N MET A 70 -14.09 -17.11 1.21
CA MET A 70 -12.63 -17.02 1.14
C MET A 70 -12.06 -16.57 2.49
N VAL A 71 -10.78 -16.83 2.74
CA VAL A 71 -10.12 -16.42 3.99
C VAL A 71 -9.16 -15.26 3.73
N GLY A 72 -9.49 -14.08 4.24
CA GLY A 72 -8.63 -12.90 4.17
C GLY A 72 -7.60 -12.85 5.30
N LEU A 73 -6.31 -12.87 4.95
CA LEU A 73 -5.18 -12.82 5.89
C LEU A 73 -4.36 -11.55 5.65
N ILE A 74 -4.51 -10.57 6.54
CA ILE A 74 -3.76 -9.31 6.46
C ILE A 74 -2.33 -9.54 6.94
N PHE A 75 -1.38 -9.02 6.18
CA PHE A 75 0.01 -8.85 6.57
C PHE A 75 0.51 -7.49 6.09
N ASN A 76 1.68 -7.09 6.58
CA ASN A 76 2.27 -5.80 6.28
C ASN A 76 3.66 -5.93 5.66
N THR A 77 4.01 -4.93 4.84
CA THR A 77 5.40 -4.68 4.44
C THR A 77 5.74 -3.20 4.68
N ILE A 78 7.01 -2.86 4.52
CA ILE A 78 7.57 -1.54 4.80
C ILE A 78 7.18 -0.50 3.74
N GLY A 79 7.49 0.76 4.02
CA GLY A 79 7.46 1.85 3.06
C GLY A 79 8.39 2.98 3.50
N ILE A 80 8.80 3.82 2.54
CA ILE A 80 9.61 5.01 2.79
C ILE A 80 8.87 6.21 2.24
N SER A 81 8.81 7.29 3.03
CA SER A 81 8.22 8.56 2.58
C SER A 81 9.25 9.36 1.80
N ASP A 82 9.08 9.44 0.49
CA ASP A 82 9.91 10.28 -0.37
C ASP A 82 9.76 11.75 0.02
N GLY A 83 8.55 12.19 0.38
CA GLY A 83 8.29 13.55 0.83
C GLY A 83 9.10 13.95 2.08
N ILE A 84 9.21 13.05 3.07
CA ILE A 84 9.97 13.31 4.31
C ILE A 84 11.49 13.19 4.07
N THR A 85 11.92 12.20 3.30
CA THR A 85 13.36 11.91 3.14
C THR A 85 14.07 12.79 2.12
N ASN A 86 13.32 13.55 1.30
CA ASN A 86 13.88 14.40 0.27
C ASN A 86 14.88 15.41 0.83
N GLY A 87 16.05 15.54 0.18
CA GLY A 87 17.12 16.42 0.63
C GLY A 87 17.96 15.90 1.80
N THR A 88 17.77 14.64 2.23
CA THR A 88 18.54 14.01 3.32
C THR A 88 19.23 12.72 2.87
N ASP A 89 20.16 12.18 3.68
CA ASP A 89 20.76 10.86 3.45
C ASP A 89 19.73 9.72 3.44
N GLY A 90 18.56 9.92 4.04
CA GLY A 90 17.46 8.95 4.02
C GLY A 90 16.97 8.63 2.61
N MET A 91 17.12 9.55 1.64
CA MET A 91 16.69 9.34 0.25
C MET A 91 17.43 8.15 -0.43
N ARG A 92 18.60 7.76 0.09
CA ARG A 92 19.32 6.55 -0.38
C ARG A 92 18.53 5.26 -0.18
N TYR A 93 17.56 5.26 0.75
CA TYR A 93 16.71 4.11 1.06
C TYR A 93 15.37 4.12 0.31
N SER A 94 15.05 5.18 -0.45
CA SER A 94 13.79 5.27 -1.19
C SER A 94 13.70 4.19 -2.27
N LEU A 95 14.56 4.21 -3.29
CA LEU A 95 14.40 3.31 -4.43
C LEU A 95 14.54 1.83 -4.06
N VAL A 96 15.48 1.49 -3.18
CA VAL A 96 15.67 0.10 -2.71
C VAL A 96 14.46 -0.44 -1.94
N SER A 97 13.63 0.43 -1.35
CA SER A 97 12.38 -0.01 -0.70
C SER A 97 11.43 -0.71 -1.68
N ARG A 98 11.49 -0.40 -2.98
CA ARG A 98 10.73 -1.11 -4.02
C ARG A 98 11.04 -2.60 -4.04
N GLU A 99 12.32 -2.97 -3.98
CA GLU A 99 12.76 -4.37 -4.00
C GLU A 99 12.38 -5.06 -2.69
N ILE A 100 12.59 -4.38 -1.55
CA ILE A 100 12.25 -4.93 -0.24
C ILE A 100 10.74 -5.22 -0.16
N ILE A 101 9.90 -4.34 -0.69
CA ILE A 101 8.45 -4.56 -0.77
C ILE A 101 8.13 -5.75 -1.65
N ALA A 102 8.75 -5.84 -2.83
CA ALA A 102 8.53 -6.97 -3.74
C ALA A 102 8.90 -8.30 -3.08
N ASP A 103 10.11 -8.38 -2.53
CA ASP A 103 10.64 -9.57 -1.86
C ASP A 103 9.83 -9.93 -0.61
N SER A 104 9.32 -8.94 0.13
CA SER A 104 8.46 -9.16 1.31
C SER A 104 7.14 -9.81 0.93
N ILE A 105 6.45 -9.29 -0.09
CA ILE A 105 5.16 -9.84 -0.53
C ILE A 105 5.35 -11.24 -1.09
N GLU A 106 6.37 -11.43 -1.94
CA GLU A 106 6.73 -12.73 -2.50
C GLU A 106 7.00 -13.76 -1.39
N SER A 107 7.83 -13.40 -0.41
CA SER A 107 8.20 -14.28 0.71
C SER A 107 7.00 -14.71 1.55
N VAL A 108 6.08 -13.79 1.85
CA VAL A 108 4.89 -14.11 2.66
C VAL A 108 3.91 -14.96 1.86
N VAL A 109 3.61 -14.60 0.62
CA VAL A 109 2.60 -15.29 -0.20
C VAL A 109 3.04 -16.71 -0.58
N ASP A 110 4.31 -16.89 -0.97
CA ASP A 110 4.85 -18.22 -1.24
C ASP A 110 5.03 -19.02 0.05
N GLY A 111 5.62 -18.42 1.09
CA GLY A 111 5.91 -19.08 2.37
C GLY A 111 4.67 -19.55 3.12
N HIS A 112 3.56 -18.80 3.03
CA HIS A 112 2.28 -19.16 3.64
C HIS A 112 1.26 -19.77 2.65
N TYR A 113 1.67 -20.09 1.43
CA TYR A 113 0.84 -20.77 0.44
C TYR A 113 -0.49 -20.04 0.13
N TYR A 114 -0.52 -18.70 0.14
CA TYR A 114 -1.75 -17.96 -0.16
C TYR A 114 -2.13 -18.06 -1.64
N ASP A 115 -3.38 -18.34 -1.94
CA ASP A 115 -3.85 -18.61 -3.31
C ASP A 115 -3.90 -17.36 -4.19
N ALA A 116 -4.09 -16.19 -3.58
CA ALA A 116 -4.16 -14.90 -4.25
C ALA A 116 -3.60 -13.78 -3.37
N VAL A 117 -3.32 -12.61 -3.97
CA VAL A 117 -2.83 -11.44 -3.24
C VAL A 117 -3.55 -10.15 -3.64
N ILE A 118 -3.99 -9.40 -2.63
CA ILE A 118 -4.43 -8.02 -2.78
C ILE A 118 -3.39 -7.12 -2.13
N ALA A 119 -2.78 -6.23 -2.91
CA ALA A 119 -1.84 -5.25 -2.35
C ALA A 119 -2.49 -3.88 -2.24
N ILE A 120 -2.20 -3.19 -1.14
CA ILE A 120 -2.75 -1.87 -0.82
C ILE A 120 -1.62 -0.85 -0.66
N PRO A 121 -0.98 -0.43 -1.77
CA PRO A 121 0.09 0.56 -1.75
C PRO A 121 -0.47 2.00 -1.75
N GLY A 122 0.25 2.91 -1.09
CA GLY A 122 -0.14 4.33 -1.04
C GLY A 122 0.97 5.32 -1.41
N CYS A 123 2.24 4.92 -1.41
CA CYS A 123 3.36 5.82 -1.68
C CYS A 123 4.22 5.35 -2.86
N ASP A 124 5.03 6.27 -3.37
CA ASP A 124 5.81 6.22 -4.62
C ASP A 124 6.32 4.84 -5.02
N LYS A 125 7.11 4.19 -4.16
CA LYS A 125 7.78 2.92 -4.45
C LYS A 125 6.95 1.69 -4.09
N ASN A 126 5.83 1.87 -3.38
CA ASN A 126 4.95 0.78 -2.96
C ASN A 126 4.23 0.14 -4.16
N MET A 127 3.70 0.98 -5.06
CA MET A 127 2.96 0.54 -6.24
C MET A 127 3.79 -0.39 -7.14
N PRO A 128 4.96 0.03 -7.67
CA PRO A 128 5.77 -0.87 -8.50
C PRO A 128 6.30 -2.09 -7.73
N GLY A 129 6.64 -1.97 -6.43
CA GLY A 129 7.06 -3.13 -5.63
C GLY A 129 5.98 -4.20 -5.55
N SER A 130 4.72 -3.78 -5.39
CA SER A 130 3.55 -4.68 -5.38
C SER A 130 3.39 -5.41 -6.71
N ILE A 131 3.48 -4.69 -7.83
CA ILE A 131 3.33 -5.28 -9.17
C ILE A 131 4.47 -6.23 -9.52
N ILE A 132 5.71 -5.94 -9.09
CA ILE A 132 6.84 -6.86 -9.26
C ILE A 132 6.56 -8.17 -8.51
N ALA A 133 6.12 -8.11 -7.24
CA ALA A 133 5.78 -9.31 -6.49
C ALA A 133 4.67 -10.12 -7.17
N MET A 134 3.59 -9.45 -7.59
CA MET A 134 2.48 -10.10 -8.29
C MET A 134 2.94 -10.81 -9.57
N GLY A 135 3.80 -10.16 -10.36
CA GLY A 135 4.38 -10.73 -11.57
C GLY A 135 5.29 -11.94 -11.30
N ARG A 136 6.09 -11.90 -10.22
CA ARG A 136 6.94 -13.04 -9.80
C ARG A 136 6.12 -14.23 -9.32
N LEU A 137 5.11 -13.96 -8.49
CA LEU A 137 4.21 -14.97 -7.92
C LEU A 137 3.33 -15.62 -9.00
N ASN A 138 2.90 -14.84 -10.00
CA ASN A 138 1.97 -15.26 -11.05
C ASN A 138 0.73 -15.98 -10.47
N ARG A 139 0.21 -15.45 -9.36
CA ARG A 139 -1.04 -15.86 -8.69
C ARG A 139 -2.11 -14.81 -8.97
N PRO A 140 -3.42 -15.15 -8.91
CA PRO A 140 -4.47 -14.15 -9.00
C PRO A 140 -4.20 -12.97 -8.05
N SER A 141 -4.21 -11.76 -8.60
CA SER A 141 -3.82 -10.58 -7.84
C SER A 141 -4.48 -9.31 -8.33
N ILE A 142 -4.69 -8.37 -7.41
CA ILE A 142 -5.15 -7.02 -7.74
C ILE A 142 -4.50 -5.99 -6.82
N MET A 143 -4.17 -4.81 -7.36
CA MET A 143 -3.71 -3.67 -6.59
C MET A 143 -4.87 -2.73 -6.30
N VAL A 144 -5.02 -2.33 -5.04
CA VAL A 144 -5.94 -1.29 -4.59
C VAL A 144 -5.13 -0.07 -4.18
N TYR A 145 -5.12 0.97 -5.01
CA TYR A 145 -4.40 2.20 -4.67
C TYR A 145 -5.02 2.87 -3.45
N GLY A 146 -4.17 3.33 -2.53
CA GLY A 146 -4.59 3.99 -1.30
C GLY A 146 -5.32 5.32 -1.51
N GLY A 147 -5.21 5.95 -2.68
CA GLY A 147 -5.86 7.23 -2.96
C GLY A 147 -4.95 8.43 -2.78
N THR A 148 -5.41 9.56 -3.31
CA THR A 148 -4.62 10.80 -3.41
C THR A 148 -5.06 11.82 -2.37
N ILE A 149 -4.10 12.55 -1.79
CA ILE A 149 -4.40 13.55 -0.77
C ILE A 149 -5.18 14.73 -1.38
N ALA A 150 -6.14 15.26 -0.62
CA ALA A 150 -6.78 16.52 -0.95
C ALA A 150 -5.76 17.69 -0.91
N PRO A 151 -5.95 18.75 -1.71
CA PRO A 151 -5.10 19.92 -1.65
C PRO A 151 -5.21 20.60 -0.28
N GLY A 152 -4.07 21.00 0.26
CA GLY A 152 -3.98 21.90 1.40
C GLY A 152 -4.48 23.30 1.05
N LYS A 153 -4.75 24.15 2.05
CA LYS A 153 -5.20 25.54 1.81
C LYS A 153 -4.55 26.53 2.75
N TYR A 154 -4.02 27.61 2.19
CA TYR A 154 -3.52 28.75 2.97
C TYR A 154 -3.79 30.06 2.24
N GLN A 155 -4.40 31.03 2.92
CA GLN A 155 -4.77 32.35 2.37
C GLN A 155 -5.51 32.28 1.01
N GLY A 156 -6.43 31.33 0.87
CA GLY A 156 -7.23 31.16 -0.35
C GLY A 156 -6.48 30.52 -1.52
N LYS A 157 -5.23 30.07 -1.34
CA LYS A 157 -4.46 29.30 -2.32
C LYS A 157 -4.45 27.83 -1.97
N ASP A 158 -4.54 26.99 -2.99
CA ASP A 158 -4.33 25.55 -2.84
C ASP A 158 -2.83 25.25 -2.69
N LEU A 159 -2.51 24.31 -1.81
CA LEU A 159 -1.15 23.88 -1.49
C LEU A 159 -0.98 22.38 -1.71
N ASN A 160 0.25 21.98 -1.96
CA ASN A 160 0.68 20.59 -1.97
C ASN A 160 2.08 20.47 -1.35
N ILE A 161 2.66 19.27 -1.35
CA ILE A 161 4.01 19.05 -0.80
C ILE A 161 5.09 19.90 -1.50
N VAL A 162 4.93 20.19 -2.80
CA VAL A 162 5.88 21.04 -3.55
C VAL A 162 5.79 22.48 -3.09
N SER A 163 4.60 22.97 -2.69
CA SER A 163 4.48 24.31 -2.08
C SER A 163 5.38 24.46 -0.84
N ALA A 164 5.52 23.42 -0.02
CA ALA A 164 6.43 23.44 1.12
C ALA A 164 7.92 23.44 0.71
N PHE A 165 8.28 22.73 -0.36
CA PHE A 165 9.64 22.77 -0.92
C PHE A 165 9.97 24.14 -1.53
N GLU A 166 9.04 24.73 -2.29
CA GLU A 166 9.19 26.04 -2.92
C GLU A 166 9.28 27.18 -1.90
N ALA A 167 8.51 27.10 -0.81
CA ALA A 167 8.53 28.10 0.27
C ALA A 167 9.92 28.25 0.92
N LEU A 168 10.75 27.19 0.93
CA LEU A 168 12.14 27.30 1.38
C LEU A 168 12.97 28.16 0.42
N GLY A 169 12.78 27.98 -0.89
CA GLY A 169 13.43 28.80 -1.92
C GLY A 169 13.04 30.28 -1.80
N GLU A 170 11.75 30.56 -1.63
CA GLU A 170 11.24 31.92 -1.42
C GLU A 170 11.80 32.54 -0.13
N LYS A 171 11.95 31.74 0.94
CA LYS A 171 12.53 32.20 2.20
C LYS A 171 13.99 32.60 2.04
N ILE A 172 14.77 31.80 1.30
CA ILE A 172 16.17 32.12 1.00
C ILE A 172 16.27 33.37 0.11
N ALA A 173 15.36 33.53 -0.84
CA ALA A 173 15.30 34.70 -1.72
C ALA A 173 14.79 35.98 -1.01
N GLY A 174 14.25 35.86 0.21
CA GLY A 174 13.66 36.97 0.95
C GLY A 174 12.30 37.43 0.40
N THR A 175 11.59 36.58 -0.34
CA THR A 175 10.32 36.91 -1.01
C THR A 175 9.08 36.42 -0.27
N ILE A 176 9.25 35.75 0.88
CA ILE A 176 8.16 35.27 1.74
C ILE A 176 8.42 35.66 3.20
N SER A 177 7.36 35.95 3.95
CA SER A 177 7.48 36.20 5.39
C SER A 177 7.69 34.89 6.17
N GLU A 178 8.25 34.98 7.39
CA GLU A 178 8.38 33.81 8.28
C GLU A 178 7.01 33.24 8.69
N GLU A 179 5.99 34.11 8.77
CA GLU A 179 4.61 33.71 9.05
C GLU A 179 4.04 32.88 7.89
N ASP A 180 4.14 33.38 6.66
CA ASP A 180 3.65 32.70 5.47
C ASP A 180 4.41 31.38 5.24
N PHE A 181 5.73 31.37 5.43
CA PHE A 181 6.54 30.15 5.33
C PHE A 181 6.02 29.04 6.26
N LYS A 182 5.80 29.37 7.54
CA LYS A 182 5.22 28.43 8.51
C LYS A 182 3.76 28.09 8.19
N GLY A 183 3.01 29.05 7.67
CA GLY A 183 1.63 28.88 7.21
C GLY A 183 1.54 27.83 6.11
N ILE A 184 2.39 27.90 5.10
CA ILE A 184 2.47 26.91 4.02
C ILE A 184 2.80 25.53 4.57
N ILE A 185 3.84 25.40 5.40
CA ILE A 185 4.25 24.09 5.95
C ILE A 185 3.10 23.41 6.71
N LYS A 186 2.41 24.16 7.59
CA LYS A 186 1.34 23.60 8.43
C LYS A 186 0.09 23.18 7.65
N ASN A 187 -0.14 23.75 6.47
CA ASN A 187 -1.37 23.58 5.73
C ASN A 187 -1.19 22.83 4.40
N SER A 188 0.02 22.38 4.05
CA SER A 188 0.30 21.72 2.76
C SER A 188 -0.25 20.30 2.64
N CYS A 189 -0.33 19.56 3.75
CA CYS A 189 -0.76 18.16 3.78
C CYS A 189 -1.95 18.01 4.76
N PRO A 190 -3.21 18.12 4.29
CA PRO A 190 -4.38 18.21 5.17
C PRO A 190 -4.85 16.87 5.75
N GLY A 191 -4.34 15.72 5.29
CA GLY A 191 -4.83 14.42 5.71
C GLY A 191 -4.12 13.25 5.04
N ALA A 192 -4.82 12.12 4.95
CA ALA A 192 -4.33 10.90 4.34
C ALA A 192 -4.33 10.96 2.80
N GLY A 193 -3.45 10.19 2.18
CA GLY A 193 -3.34 10.04 0.73
C GLY A 193 -1.96 10.38 0.18
N ALA A 194 -1.68 9.87 -1.02
CA ALA A 194 -0.43 10.15 -1.71
C ALA A 194 -0.33 11.60 -2.19
N CYS A 195 0.85 12.03 -2.63
CA CYS A 195 1.04 13.39 -3.16
C CYS A 195 0.07 13.71 -4.31
N GLY A 196 -0.69 14.80 -4.19
CA GLY A 196 -1.83 15.12 -5.08
C GLY A 196 -1.50 15.46 -6.54
N GLY A 197 -0.23 15.74 -6.87
CA GLY A 197 0.21 16.04 -8.24
C GLY A 197 0.44 14.78 -9.09
N MET A 198 0.73 14.97 -10.37
CA MET A 198 1.17 13.91 -11.29
C MET A 198 2.65 13.54 -11.07
N TYR A 199 2.98 13.14 -9.84
CA TYR A 199 4.26 12.56 -9.46
C TYR A 199 4.25 11.05 -9.65
N THR A 200 5.27 10.33 -9.18
CA THR A 200 5.34 8.87 -9.41
C THR A 200 4.15 8.14 -8.83
N ALA A 201 3.67 8.51 -7.63
CA ALA A 201 2.54 7.82 -7.01
C ALA A 201 1.28 7.77 -7.89
N ASN A 202 0.72 8.94 -8.25
CA ASN A 202 -0.45 9.01 -9.12
C ASN A 202 -0.16 8.52 -10.55
N THR A 203 1.04 8.77 -11.08
CA THR A 203 1.43 8.25 -12.41
C THR A 203 1.42 6.73 -12.44
N MET A 204 1.98 6.08 -11.42
CA MET A 204 2.01 4.63 -11.30
C MET A 204 0.60 4.08 -11.04
N ALA A 205 -0.21 4.73 -10.21
CA ALA A 205 -1.59 4.30 -10.00
C ALA A 205 -2.38 4.27 -11.33
N ILE A 206 -2.29 5.33 -12.13
CA ILE A 206 -2.93 5.41 -13.45
C ILE A 206 -2.35 4.37 -14.41
N ALA A 207 -1.03 4.23 -14.46
CA ALA A 207 -0.38 3.25 -15.34
C ALA A 207 -0.79 1.81 -15.01
N ILE A 208 -0.95 1.49 -13.72
CA ILE A 208 -1.32 0.16 -13.24
C ILE A 208 -2.81 -0.13 -13.47
N GLU A 209 -3.68 0.87 -13.31
CA GLU A 209 -5.08 0.76 -13.72
C GLU A 209 -5.20 0.55 -15.23
N ALA A 210 -4.44 1.29 -16.04
CA ALA A 210 -4.39 1.11 -17.50
C ALA A 210 -3.83 -0.27 -17.91
N LEU A 211 -2.93 -0.85 -17.10
CA LEU A 211 -2.42 -2.22 -17.28
C LEU A 211 -3.48 -3.29 -16.96
N GLY A 212 -4.59 -2.93 -16.32
CA GLY A 212 -5.66 -3.84 -15.89
C GLY A 212 -5.37 -4.55 -14.56
N MET A 213 -4.40 -4.06 -13.78
CA MET A 213 -4.01 -4.64 -12.49
C MET A 213 -4.69 -3.96 -11.28
N SER A 214 -5.54 -2.98 -11.54
CA SER A 214 -6.44 -2.34 -10.57
C SER A 214 -7.84 -2.25 -11.12
N LEU A 215 -8.83 -2.15 -10.23
CA LEU A 215 -10.21 -1.87 -10.65
C LEU A 215 -10.31 -0.46 -11.25
N PRO A 216 -11.24 -0.24 -12.20
CA PRO A 216 -11.57 1.10 -12.67
C PRO A 216 -11.85 2.06 -11.52
N TYR A 217 -11.40 3.30 -11.67
CA TYR A 217 -11.48 4.39 -10.69
C TYR A 217 -10.54 4.27 -9.49
N SER A 218 -9.82 3.16 -9.30
CA SER A 218 -8.90 3.00 -8.17
C SER A 218 -7.83 4.09 -8.14
N SER A 219 -7.36 4.57 -9.30
CA SER A 219 -6.36 5.62 -9.41
C SER A 219 -6.90 7.05 -9.20
N SER A 220 -8.23 7.22 -9.17
CA SER A 220 -8.89 8.54 -9.19
C SER A 220 -9.76 8.83 -7.97
N ASN A 221 -10.11 7.82 -7.16
CA ASN A 221 -10.88 8.01 -5.95
C ASN A 221 -9.95 8.47 -4.80
N PRO A 222 -10.19 9.63 -4.17
CA PRO A 222 -9.35 10.14 -3.08
C PRO A 222 -9.30 9.24 -1.84
#